data_AF-A0A2N5W6A1-F1
#
_entry.id   AF-A0A2N5W6A1-F1
#
_cell.length_a   1.000
_cell.length_b   1.000
_cell.length_c   1.000
_cell.angle_alpha   90.00
_cell.angle_beta   90.00
_cell.angle_gamma   90.00
#
_symmetry.space_group_name_H-M   'P 1'
#
loop_
_entity.id
_entity.type
_entity.pdbx_description
1 polymer ?
#
loop_
_entity_poly.entity_id
_entity_poly.type
_entity_poly.pdbx_seq_one_letter_code
_entity_poly.pdbx_strand_id
1 'polypeptide(L)'
;MHFGDPSNREDLGAWSTLEALGLPSDQPLAKKDFTLMLNNIQKVHEVTLIHCLMFVMGASQKHLSNKKMKLSPERVKVVVDSCYDCFFSKKALTNALKLTSPKLKNLLLRLRDFGTIIEADRAMKAGDVGRLLNIWRRWSVMAQGIKGLSHYSISLPRMIMLITRVLSPGMRHVLQHSLLMSPSGRAKHFVAKDFFLKVQNYWLKYFYNHNGVGSDSKRLRDVFSLNVPLLQTLVQSIKEDSGVAVSHQSHKHIISLQAINAFLRMAVSKSIHNGSSVELVKTHKPVNDIMHLGILAMQADPLTGGAMLSRLNPSTNLLEQTFHSTNENPDENSLFDNPDHEMGCFFSSITH
;
A
#
# COMPACT_ATOMS: atom_id res chain seq x y z
N MET A 1 10.46 3.61 -4.27
CA MET A 1 11.55 3.28 -5.17
C MET A 1 11.17 3.49 -6.62
N HIS A 2 9.87 3.47 -6.90
CA HIS A 2 9.28 3.42 -8.23
C HIS A 2 8.75 4.77 -8.74
N PHE A 3 8.84 5.83 -7.94
CA PHE A 3 8.28 7.15 -8.24
C PHE A 3 9.05 7.76 -9.40
N GLY A 4 10.39 7.68 -9.35
CA GLY A 4 11.29 8.20 -10.37
C GLY A 4 11.78 9.62 -10.08
N ASP A 5 12.49 10.20 -11.04
CA ASP A 5 12.99 11.58 -10.99
C ASP A 5 12.23 12.47 -12.00
N PRO A 6 11.29 13.32 -11.54
CA PRO A 6 10.54 14.24 -12.40
C PRO A 6 11.42 15.25 -13.16
N SER A 7 12.63 15.53 -12.66
CA SER A 7 13.56 16.46 -13.31
C SER A 7 14.14 15.89 -14.60
N ASN A 8 14.14 14.56 -14.73
CA ASN A 8 14.65 13.85 -15.88
C ASN A 8 13.49 13.39 -16.77
N ARG A 9 13.27 14.07 -17.91
CA ARG A 9 12.17 13.76 -18.85
C ARG A 9 12.20 12.36 -19.44
N GLU A 10 13.39 11.74 -19.47
CA GLU A 10 13.57 10.37 -19.93
C GLU A 10 13.20 9.35 -18.85
N ASP A 11 13.09 9.74 -17.58
CA ASP A 11 12.70 8.83 -16.52
C ASP A 11 11.25 8.33 -16.70
N LEU A 12 11.08 7.03 -16.49
CA LEU A 12 9.82 6.30 -16.70
C LEU A 12 9.16 5.87 -15.38
N GLY A 13 9.49 6.57 -14.29
CA GLY A 13 8.88 6.36 -12.98
C GLY A 13 7.37 6.54 -12.96
N ALA A 14 6.77 6.27 -11.80
CA ALA A 14 5.33 6.44 -11.60
C ALA A 14 4.89 7.89 -11.87
N TRP A 15 5.75 8.90 -11.63
CA TRP A 15 5.46 10.31 -11.92
C TRP A 15 5.10 10.53 -13.39
N SER A 16 5.83 9.92 -14.33
CA SER A 16 5.58 10.10 -15.77
C SER A 16 4.26 9.46 -16.20
N THR A 17 3.83 8.40 -15.50
CA THR A 17 2.50 7.82 -15.71
C THR A 17 1.40 8.73 -15.15
N LEU A 18 1.60 9.32 -13.97
CA LEU A 18 0.64 10.27 -13.38
C LEU A 18 0.46 11.50 -14.26
N GLU A 19 1.56 12.07 -14.76
CA GLU A 19 1.55 13.20 -15.67
C GLU A 19 0.79 12.87 -16.96
N ALA A 20 1.04 11.70 -17.55
CA ALA A 20 0.32 11.25 -18.75
C ALA A 20 -1.18 11.02 -18.53
N LEU A 21 -1.61 10.79 -17.28
CA LEU A 21 -3.01 10.70 -16.90
C LEU A 21 -3.65 12.07 -16.59
N GLY A 22 -2.89 13.16 -16.65
CA GLY A 22 -3.33 14.50 -16.27
C GLY A 22 -3.52 14.66 -14.76
N LEU A 23 -2.84 13.83 -13.95
CA LEU A 23 -2.86 13.91 -12.50
C LEU A 23 -1.66 14.72 -12.01
N PRO A 24 -1.74 15.33 -10.81
CA PRO A 24 -0.58 15.95 -10.18
C PRO A 24 0.57 14.94 -10.09
N SER A 25 1.66 15.23 -10.79
CA SER A 25 2.88 14.43 -10.84
C SER A 25 3.94 14.94 -9.88
N ASP A 26 3.70 16.09 -9.23
CA ASP A 26 4.50 16.56 -8.12
C ASP A 26 4.49 15.50 -7.02
N GLN A 27 5.67 15.25 -6.45
CA GLN A 27 5.82 14.30 -5.35
C GLN A 27 4.74 14.62 -4.29
N PRO A 28 3.95 13.65 -3.80
CA PRO A 28 2.97 13.92 -2.77
C PRO A 28 3.69 14.41 -1.52
N LEU A 29 3.81 15.74 -1.41
CA LEU A 29 4.48 16.47 -0.33
C LEU A 29 3.82 16.22 1.02
N ALA A 30 2.58 15.74 1.01
CA ALA A 30 1.88 15.35 2.23
C ALA A 30 2.03 13.84 2.48
N LYS A 31 2.94 13.48 3.39
CA LYS A 31 2.95 12.22 4.18
C LYS A 31 1.60 11.88 4.88
N LYS A 32 0.52 12.62 4.62
CA LYS A 32 -0.73 12.65 5.39
C LYS A 32 -1.95 12.07 4.65
N ASP A 33 -1.93 11.90 3.32
CA ASP A 33 -3.09 11.34 2.57
C ASP A 33 -2.75 10.00 1.89
N PHE A 34 -2.76 8.94 2.69
CA PHE A 34 -2.54 7.57 2.22
C PHE A 34 -3.60 7.09 1.24
N THR A 35 -4.83 7.59 1.36
CA THR A 35 -5.93 7.21 0.48
C THR A 35 -5.69 7.71 -0.93
N LEU A 36 -5.24 8.97 -1.07
CA LEU A 36 -4.87 9.54 -2.36
C LEU A 36 -3.66 8.83 -2.98
N MET A 37 -2.62 8.54 -2.19
CA MET A 37 -1.45 7.80 -2.67
C MET A 37 -1.83 6.41 -3.19
N LEU A 38 -2.66 5.66 -2.45
CA LEU A 38 -3.11 4.34 -2.84
C LEU A 38 -3.97 4.38 -4.11
N ASN A 39 -4.84 5.38 -4.24
CA ASN A 39 -5.62 5.61 -5.46
C ASN A 39 -4.69 5.87 -6.66
N ASN A 40 -3.66 6.69 -6.49
CA ASN A 40 -2.68 6.97 -7.55
C ASN A 40 -1.87 5.72 -7.94
N ILE A 41 -1.41 4.92 -6.97
CA ILE A 41 -0.74 3.63 -7.22
C ILE A 41 -1.65 2.70 -8.03
N GLN A 42 -2.93 2.60 -7.63
CA GLN A 42 -3.91 1.76 -8.32
C GLN A 42 -4.10 2.23 -9.77
N LYS A 43 -4.26 3.55 -9.99
CA LYS A 43 -4.40 4.11 -11.35
C LYS A 43 -3.19 3.80 -12.23
N VAL A 44 -1.98 4.05 -11.73
CA VAL A 44 -0.72 3.77 -12.44
C VAL A 44 -0.63 2.28 -12.79
N HIS A 45 -0.94 1.40 -11.86
CA HIS A 45 -0.88 -0.04 -12.08
C HIS A 45 -1.89 -0.51 -13.12
N GLU A 46 -3.15 -0.09 -13.01
CA GLU A 46 -4.22 -0.52 -13.91
C GLU A 46 -3.98 -0.06 -15.36
N VAL A 47 -3.55 1.18 -15.59
CA VAL A 47 -3.23 1.63 -16.96
C VAL A 47 -2.01 0.93 -17.55
N THR A 48 -1.02 0.60 -16.71
CA THR A 48 0.14 -0.18 -17.13
C THR A 48 -0.27 -1.60 -17.52
N LEU A 49 -1.19 -2.23 -16.78
CA LEU A 49 -1.75 -3.54 -17.12
C LEU A 49 -2.49 -3.50 -18.46
N ILE A 50 -3.27 -2.45 -18.73
CA ILE A 50 -3.94 -2.26 -20.02
C ILE A 50 -2.92 -2.25 -21.16
N HIS A 51 -1.82 -1.49 -21.02
CA HIS A 51 -0.75 -1.47 -22.01
C HIS A 51 -0.11 -2.85 -22.22
N CYS A 52 0.19 -3.59 -21.14
CA CYS A 52 0.75 -4.95 -21.23
C CYS A 52 -0.19 -5.92 -21.96
N LEU A 53 -1.50 -5.88 -21.67
CA LEU A 53 -2.50 -6.70 -22.35
C LEU A 53 -2.61 -6.35 -23.83
N MET A 54 -2.64 -5.06 -24.15
CA MET A 54 -2.68 -4.60 -25.55
C MET A 54 -1.44 -5.04 -26.33
N PHE A 55 -0.27 -5.09 -25.68
CA PHE A 55 1.00 -5.51 -26.29
C PHE A 55 0.93 -6.98 -26.70
N VAL A 56 0.56 -7.83 -25.76
CA VAL A 56 0.45 -9.29 -25.97
C VAL A 56 -0.62 -9.64 -26.99
N MET A 57 -1.70 -8.87 -27.05
CA MET A 57 -2.75 -9.07 -28.04
C MET A 57 -2.36 -8.62 -29.45
N GLY A 58 -1.23 -7.93 -29.64
CA GLY A 58 -0.89 -7.30 -30.92
C GLY A 58 -1.88 -6.20 -31.34
N ALA A 59 -2.63 -5.63 -30.39
CA ALA A 59 -3.62 -4.59 -30.66
C ALA A 59 -2.95 -3.22 -30.81
N SER A 60 -3.69 -2.23 -31.35
CA SER A 60 -3.18 -0.86 -31.49
C SER A 60 -2.82 -0.26 -30.12
N GLN A 61 -1.53 -0.26 -29.80
CA GLN A 61 -1.00 0.22 -28.52
C GLN A 61 -1.22 1.72 -28.26
N LYS A 62 -1.68 2.48 -29.26
CA LYS A 62 -1.82 3.95 -29.20
C LYS A 62 -3.23 4.42 -28.88
N HIS A 63 -4.24 3.56 -29.00
CA HIS A 63 -5.63 3.97 -28.85
C HIS A 63 -6.54 2.80 -28.44
N LEU A 64 -7.22 2.98 -27.31
CA LEU A 64 -8.29 2.13 -26.83
C LEU A 64 -9.65 2.68 -27.29
N SER A 65 -10.46 1.82 -27.90
CA SER A 65 -11.81 2.17 -28.34
C SER A 65 -12.81 2.09 -27.17
N ASN A 66 -13.86 2.93 -27.21
CA ASN A 66 -15.01 2.83 -26.31
C ASN A 66 -15.81 1.53 -26.53
N LYS A 67 -15.66 0.88 -27.69
CA LYS A 67 -16.37 -0.37 -28.00
C LYS A 67 -15.70 -1.53 -27.27
N LYS A 68 -16.46 -2.20 -26.39
CA LYS A 68 -16.02 -3.43 -25.73
C LYS A 68 -15.66 -4.49 -26.78
N MET A 69 -14.45 -4.99 -26.69
CA MET A 69 -14.00 -6.09 -27.53
C MET A 69 -14.61 -7.40 -27.00
N LYS A 70 -15.24 -8.18 -27.89
CA LYS A 70 -15.74 -9.51 -27.55
C LYS A 70 -14.59 -10.50 -27.66
N LEU A 71 -14.26 -11.17 -26.56
CA LEU A 71 -13.28 -12.26 -26.50
C LEU A 71 -13.98 -13.52 -26.02
N SER A 72 -13.59 -14.67 -26.57
CA SER A 72 -14.00 -15.96 -26.01
C SER A 72 -13.22 -16.23 -24.70
N PRO A 73 -13.78 -17.01 -23.77
CA PRO A 73 -13.09 -17.38 -22.52
C PRO A 73 -11.71 -18.01 -22.75
N GLU A 74 -11.55 -18.83 -23.79
CA GLU A 74 -10.30 -19.48 -24.16
C GLU A 74 -9.26 -18.45 -24.58
N ARG A 75 -9.67 -17.46 -25.39
CA ARG A 75 -8.78 -16.39 -25.82
C ARG A 75 -8.37 -15.50 -24.65
N VAL A 76 -9.29 -15.22 -23.71
CA VAL A 76 -8.97 -14.48 -22.48
C VAL A 76 -7.88 -15.20 -21.70
N LYS A 77 -8.02 -16.52 -21.49
CA LYS A 77 -7.03 -17.32 -20.77
C LYS A 77 -5.66 -17.25 -21.46
N VAL A 78 -5.61 -17.48 -22.79
CA VAL A 78 -4.37 -17.40 -23.57
C VAL A 78 -3.69 -16.03 -23.44
N VAL A 79 -4.47 -14.94 -23.51
CA VAL A 79 -3.94 -13.58 -23.36
C VAL A 79 -3.40 -13.33 -21.95
N VAL A 80 -4.11 -13.80 -20.92
CA VAL A 80 -3.69 -13.66 -19.52
C VAL A 80 -2.39 -14.44 -19.27
N ASP A 81 -2.33 -15.69 -19.67
CA ASP A 81 -1.14 -16.54 -19.52
C ASP A 81 0.05 -15.95 -20.29
N SER A 82 -0.17 -15.47 -21.51
CA SER A 82 0.89 -14.81 -22.30
C SER A 82 1.36 -13.50 -21.66
N CYS A 83 0.45 -12.73 -21.07
CA CYS A 83 0.80 -11.52 -20.32
C CYS A 83 1.61 -11.84 -19.06
N TYR A 84 1.24 -12.91 -18.36
CA TYR A 84 1.98 -13.42 -17.22
C TYR A 84 3.41 -13.82 -17.63
N ASP A 85 3.54 -14.61 -18.69
CA ASP A 85 4.84 -15.08 -19.17
C ASP A 85 5.75 -13.94 -19.62
N CYS A 86 5.20 -12.92 -20.30
CA CYS A 86 5.95 -11.76 -20.77
C CYS A 86 6.34 -10.76 -19.67
N PHE A 87 5.48 -10.53 -18.67
CA PHE A 87 5.66 -9.40 -17.73
C PHE A 87 5.72 -9.78 -16.24
N PHE A 88 5.27 -10.96 -15.84
CA PHE A 88 5.15 -11.32 -14.41
C PHE A 88 5.95 -12.56 -14.03
N SER A 89 6.44 -13.32 -15.02
CA SER A 89 7.24 -14.52 -14.77
C SER A 89 8.64 -14.19 -14.27
N LYS A 90 9.22 -15.09 -13.47
CA LYS A 90 10.64 -15.00 -13.05
C LYS A 90 11.56 -14.97 -14.27
N LYS A 91 11.22 -15.73 -15.32
CA LYS A 91 11.97 -15.79 -16.59
C LYS A 91 12.02 -14.42 -17.27
N ALA A 92 10.89 -13.70 -17.34
CA ALA A 92 10.85 -12.34 -17.88
C ALA A 92 11.78 -11.40 -17.11
N LEU A 93 11.74 -11.43 -15.78
CA LEU A 93 12.63 -10.61 -14.95
C LEU A 93 14.10 -10.98 -15.15
N THR A 94 14.45 -12.28 -15.18
CA THR A 94 15.83 -12.72 -15.43
C THR A 94 16.33 -12.31 -16.82
N ASN A 95 15.47 -12.34 -17.85
CA ASN A 95 15.83 -11.86 -19.17
C ASN A 95 16.02 -10.34 -19.19
N ALA A 96 15.14 -9.58 -18.52
CA ALA A 96 15.26 -8.14 -18.40
C ALA A 96 16.52 -7.70 -17.64
N LEU A 97 16.97 -8.49 -16.65
CA LEU A 97 18.23 -8.25 -15.93
C LEU A 97 19.48 -8.37 -16.80
N LYS A 98 19.42 -9.13 -17.91
CA LYS A 98 20.53 -9.30 -18.86
C LYS A 98 20.63 -8.16 -19.87
N LEU A 99 19.59 -7.33 -19.99
CA LEU A 99 19.54 -6.22 -20.93
C LEU A 99 20.35 -5.04 -20.39
N THR A 100 21.01 -4.31 -21.29
CA THR A 100 21.80 -3.12 -20.93
C THR A 100 20.92 -1.99 -20.39
N SER A 101 19.68 -1.88 -20.88
CA SER A 101 18.74 -0.84 -20.46
C SER A 101 17.92 -1.27 -19.24
N PRO A 102 17.85 -0.47 -18.16
CA PRO A 102 17.06 -0.80 -16.98
C PRO A 102 15.55 -0.55 -17.15
N LYS A 103 15.09 -0.01 -18.28
CA LYS A 103 13.68 0.33 -18.55
C LYS A 103 12.72 -0.83 -18.26
N LEU A 104 12.95 -1.97 -18.93
CA LEU A 104 12.11 -3.14 -18.79
C LEU A 104 12.17 -3.69 -17.35
N LYS A 105 13.37 -3.83 -16.78
CA LYS A 105 13.55 -4.27 -15.39
C LYS A 105 12.74 -3.39 -14.42
N ASN A 106 12.85 -2.07 -14.53
CA ASN A 106 12.13 -1.13 -13.66
C ASN A 106 10.61 -1.28 -13.81
N LEU A 107 10.12 -1.44 -15.03
CA LEU A 107 8.70 -1.69 -15.29
C LEU A 107 8.20 -2.98 -14.62
N LEU A 108 8.93 -4.09 -14.78
CA LEU A 108 8.57 -5.38 -14.20
C LEU A 108 8.57 -5.35 -12.67
N LEU A 109 9.59 -4.72 -12.06
CA LEU A 109 9.66 -4.55 -10.61
C LEU A 109 8.50 -3.69 -10.08
N ARG A 110 8.19 -2.58 -10.76
CA ARG A 110 7.05 -1.74 -10.38
C ARG A 110 5.72 -2.50 -10.48
N LEU A 111 5.50 -3.25 -11.55
CA LEU A 111 4.30 -4.07 -11.73
C LEU A 111 4.15 -5.09 -10.59
N ARG A 112 5.24 -5.80 -10.25
CA ARG A 112 5.25 -6.77 -9.15
C ARG A 112 4.94 -6.11 -7.81
N ASP A 113 5.65 -5.04 -7.47
CA ASP A 113 5.59 -4.44 -6.14
C ASP A 113 4.25 -3.72 -5.93
N PHE A 114 3.77 -2.95 -6.93
CA PHE A 114 2.44 -2.30 -6.88
C PHE A 114 1.31 -3.34 -6.84
N GLY A 115 1.46 -4.47 -7.53
CA GLY A 115 0.50 -5.57 -7.47
C GLY A 115 0.29 -6.07 -6.04
N THR A 116 1.34 -6.15 -5.22
CA THR A 116 1.19 -6.56 -3.81
C THR A 116 0.44 -5.54 -2.97
N ILE A 117 0.65 -4.24 -3.21
CA ILE A 117 -0.05 -3.13 -2.53
C ILE A 117 -1.55 -3.18 -2.83
N ILE A 118 -1.89 -3.31 -4.11
CA ILE A 118 -3.28 -3.32 -4.56
C ILE A 118 -4.00 -4.58 -4.08
N GLU A 119 -3.32 -5.73 -4.07
CA GLU A 119 -3.88 -6.97 -3.54
C GLU A 119 -4.13 -6.89 -2.03
N ALA A 120 -3.21 -6.29 -1.26
CA ALA A 120 -3.41 -6.05 0.16
C ALA A 120 -4.62 -5.14 0.43
N ASP A 121 -4.76 -4.05 -0.32
CA ASP A 121 -5.91 -3.14 -0.20
C ASP A 121 -7.23 -3.85 -0.54
N ARG A 122 -7.27 -4.59 -1.65
CA ARG A 122 -8.47 -5.35 -2.07
C ARG A 122 -8.83 -6.43 -1.05
N ALA A 123 -7.85 -7.16 -0.52
CA ALA A 123 -8.04 -8.16 0.51
C ALA A 123 -8.57 -7.53 1.82
N MET A 124 -7.95 -6.42 2.24
CA MET A 124 -8.37 -5.66 3.42
C MET A 124 -9.81 -5.19 3.27
N LYS A 125 -10.16 -4.51 2.18
CA LYS A 125 -11.54 -4.05 1.91
C LYS A 125 -12.54 -5.20 1.89
N ALA A 126 -12.17 -6.35 1.33
CA ALA A 126 -13.00 -7.55 1.31
C ALA A 126 -13.14 -8.26 2.67
N GLY A 127 -12.34 -7.88 3.68
CA GLY A 127 -12.29 -8.59 4.95
C GLY A 127 -11.58 -9.95 4.85
N ASP A 128 -10.83 -10.20 3.77
CA ASP A 128 -10.17 -11.49 3.53
C ASP A 128 -8.77 -11.51 4.16
N VAL A 129 -8.73 -11.95 5.41
CA VAL A 129 -7.50 -12.06 6.20
C VAL A 129 -6.56 -13.13 5.63
N GLY A 130 -7.08 -14.18 4.98
CA GLY A 130 -6.26 -15.22 4.36
C GLY A 130 -5.40 -14.68 3.22
N ARG A 131 -6.01 -13.92 2.31
CA ARG A 131 -5.30 -13.21 1.24
C ARG A 131 -4.33 -12.18 1.79
N LEU A 132 -4.73 -11.44 2.82
CA LEU A 132 -3.87 -10.45 3.47
C LEU A 132 -2.60 -11.08 4.08
N LEU A 133 -2.74 -12.23 4.77
CA LEU A 133 -1.60 -12.97 5.32
C LEU A 133 -0.62 -13.46 4.24
N ASN A 134 -1.11 -13.83 3.05
CA ASN A 134 -0.25 -14.20 1.94
C ASN A 134 0.61 -13.03 1.45
N ILE A 135 0.05 -11.81 1.42
CA ILE A 135 0.82 -10.61 1.08
C ILE A 135 1.78 -10.25 2.20
N TRP A 136 1.35 -10.31 3.46
CA TRP A 136 2.22 -10.05 4.60
C TRP A 136 3.45 -10.95 4.61
N ARG A 137 3.34 -12.23 4.24
CA ARG A 137 4.50 -13.13 4.09
C ARG A 137 5.52 -12.61 3.09
N ARG A 138 5.08 -12.05 1.97
CA ARG A 138 5.99 -11.44 0.97
C ARG A 138 6.62 -10.17 1.52
N TRP A 139 5.81 -9.31 2.15
CA TRP A 139 6.27 -8.07 2.74
C TRP A 139 7.24 -8.29 3.89
N SER A 140 7.10 -9.36 4.69
CA SER A 140 8.05 -9.73 5.74
C SER A 140 9.48 -9.90 5.23
N VAL A 141 9.65 -10.40 4.00
CA VAL A 141 10.96 -10.53 3.38
C VAL A 141 11.37 -9.21 2.71
N MET A 142 10.48 -8.57 1.95
CA MET A 142 10.77 -7.28 1.29
C MET A 142 11.18 -6.19 2.30
N ALA A 143 10.54 -6.16 3.47
CA ALA A 143 10.81 -5.24 4.58
C ALA A 143 12.27 -5.28 5.03
N GLN A 144 12.93 -6.45 4.96
CA GLN A 144 14.34 -6.58 5.31
C GLN A 144 15.27 -5.88 4.31
N GLY A 145 14.82 -5.70 3.06
CA GLY A 145 15.57 -5.02 2.01
C GLY A 145 15.34 -3.51 1.94
N ILE A 146 14.41 -2.97 2.73
CA ILE A 146 14.05 -1.54 2.74
C ILE A 146 14.76 -0.85 3.90
N LYS A 147 15.60 0.15 3.59
CA LYS A 147 16.26 0.97 4.61
C LYS A 147 15.24 1.86 5.32
N GLY A 148 15.34 1.96 6.64
CA GLY A 148 14.49 2.82 7.47
C GLY A 148 13.17 2.20 7.94
N LEU A 149 12.90 0.93 7.59
CA LEU A 149 11.70 0.21 8.03
C LEU A 149 12.02 -0.73 9.21
N SER A 150 12.48 -0.18 10.33
CA SER A 150 13.01 -0.95 11.46
C SER A 150 11.93 -1.68 12.26
N HIS A 151 10.77 -1.07 12.51
CA HIS A 151 9.76 -1.73 13.36
C HIS A 151 8.96 -2.76 12.57
N TYR A 152 8.47 -2.43 11.37
CA TYR A 152 7.70 -3.36 10.53
C TYR A 152 8.51 -4.54 10.00
N SER A 153 9.83 -4.38 9.79
CA SER A 153 10.71 -5.51 9.48
C SER A 153 10.79 -6.53 10.61
N ILE A 154 10.44 -6.19 11.84
CA ILE A 154 10.43 -7.10 12.99
C ILE A 154 9.01 -7.51 13.37
N SER A 155 8.08 -6.56 13.50
CA SER A 155 6.73 -6.78 13.99
C SER A 155 5.88 -7.64 13.04
N LEU A 156 6.02 -7.43 11.72
CA LEU A 156 5.24 -8.15 10.73
C LEU A 156 5.60 -9.65 10.68
N PRO A 157 6.89 -10.05 10.57
CA PRO A 157 7.26 -11.47 10.68
C PRO A 157 6.83 -12.11 12.00
N ARG A 158 6.97 -11.40 13.13
CA ARG A 158 6.51 -11.87 14.44
C ARG A 158 5.02 -12.16 14.46
N MET A 159 4.21 -11.25 13.94
CA MET A 159 2.75 -11.41 13.85
C MET A 159 2.38 -12.64 13.00
N ILE A 160 3.04 -12.83 11.86
CA ILE A 160 2.80 -13.99 11.00
C ILE A 160 3.18 -15.29 11.73
N MET A 161 4.34 -15.34 12.38
CA MET A 161 4.77 -16.51 13.15
C MET A 161 3.82 -16.81 14.29
N LEU A 162 3.38 -15.79 15.03
CA LEU A 162 2.39 -15.91 16.10
C LEU A 162 1.09 -16.55 15.58
N ILE A 163 0.50 -15.98 14.53
CA ILE A 163 -0.75 -16.47 13.95
C ILE A 163 -0.61 -17.87 13.37
N THR A 164 0.47 -18.15 12.64
CA THR A 164 0.58 -19.36 11.80
C THR A 164 1.21 -20.55 12.51
N ARG A 165 2.06 -20.32 13.52
CA ARG A 165 2.87 -21.37 14.16
C ARG A 165 2.65 -21.49 15.67
N VAL A 166 2.39 -20.40 16.38
CA VAL A 166 2.37 -20.40 17.86
C VAL A 166 0.96 -20.54 18.42
N LEU A 167 0.01 -19.75 17.93
CA LEU A 167 -1.34 -19.72 18.48
C LEU A 167 -2.12 -21.02 18.20
N SER A 168 -2.89 -21.46 19.20
CA SER A 168 -3.86 -22.54 19.08
C SER A 168 -4.92 -22.19 18.02
N PRO A 169 -5.61 -23.18 17.41
CA PRO A 169 -6.60 -22.92 16.37
C PRO A 169 -7.70 -21.93 16.80
N GLY A 170 -8.18 -22.01 18.04
CA GLY A 170 -9.18 -21.09 18.58
C GLY A 170 -8.65 -19.65 18.72
N MET A 171 -7.47 -19.47 19.31
CA MET A 171 -6.87 -18.14 19.47
C MET A 171 -6.49 -17.52 18.13
N ARG A 172 -6.00 -18.34 17.19
CA ARG A 172 -5.74 -17.93 15.81
C ARG A 172 -7.00 -17.39 15.15
N HIS A 173 -8.11 -18.12 15.27
CA HIS A 173 -9.39 -17.73 14.70
C HIS A 173 -9.85 -16.39 15.26
N VAL A 174 -9.81 -16.23 16.60
CA VAL A 174 -10.17 -14.95 17.27
C VAL A 174 -9.29 -13.81 16.79
N LEU A 175 -7.97 -13.98 16.79
CA LEU A 175 -7.06 -12.92 16.38
C LEU A 175 -7.30 -12.52 14.93
N GLN A 176 -7.39 -13.50 14.01
CA GLN A 176 -7.65 -13.25 12.59
C GLN A 176 -8.95 -12.46 12.38
N HIS A 177 -10.04 -12.84 13.04
CA HIS A 177 -11.32 -12.14 12.95
C HIS A 177 -11.32 -10.76 13.62
N SER A 178 -10.30 -10.46 14.46
CA SER A 178 -10.15 -9.15 15.11
C SER A 178 -9.20 -8.19 14.38
N LEU A 179 -8.48 -8.63 13.34
CA LEU A 179 -7.53 -7.80 12.60
C LEU A 179 -8.22 -6.72 11.78
N LEU A 180 -9.36 -7.08 11.19
CA LEU A 180 -10.16 -6.23 10.32
C LEU A 180 -11.56 -6.06 10.91
N MET A 181 -12.14 -4.88 10.72
CA MET A 181 -13.51 -4.58 11.12
C MET A 181 -14.22 -3.77 10.05
N SER A 182 -15.54 -3.89 9.95
CA SER A 182 -16.36 -3.08 9.03
C SER A 182 -17.22 -2.10 9.84
N PRO A 183 -16.78 -0.83 10.00
CA PRO A 183 -17.49 0.15 10.82
C PRO A 183 -18.93 0.41 10.34
N SER A 184 -19.15 0.36 9.02
CA SER A 184 -20.47 0.61 8.43
C SER A 184 -21.27 -0.66 8.14
N GLY A 185 -20.69 -1.85 8.36
CA GLY A 185 -21.29 -3.13 7.96
C GLY A 185 -21.41 -3.35 6.45
N ARG A 186 -21.01 -2.37 5.62
CA ARG A 186 -21.14 -2.48 4.16
C ARG A 186 -20.12 -3.46 3.59
N ALA A 187 -20.53 -4.19 2.56
CA ALA A 187 -19.63 -5.02 1.78
C ALA A 187 -18.49 -4.19 1.20
N LYS A 188 -17.28 -4.75 1.17
CA LYS A 188 -16.04 -4.10 0.70
C LYS A 188 -15.61 -2.84 1.49
N HIS A 189 -16.05 -2.72 2.74
CA HIS A 189 -15.75 -1.58 3.60
C HIS A 189 -15.04 -1.97 4.90
N PHE A 190 -14.34 -3.10 4.89
CA PHE A 190 -13.47 -3.48 5.99
C PHE A 190 -12.22 -2.57 6.02
N VAL A 191 -11.80 -2.25 7.23
CA VAL A 191 -10.60 -1.46 7.54
C VAL A 191 -9.81 -2.17 8.64
N ALA A 192 -8.51 -1.87 8.72
CA ALA A 192 -7.70 -2.33 9.84
C ALA A 192 -8.24 -1.78 11.17
N LYS A 193 -8.21 -2.60 12.22
CA LYS A 193 -8.64 -2.19 13.56
C LYS A 193 -7.89 -0.94 14.07
N ASP A 194 -6.59 -0.86 13.82
CA ASP A 194 -5.77 0.29 14.21
C ASP A 194 -6.20 1.58 13.50
N PHE A 195 -6.54 1.50 12.20
CA PHE A 195 -7.09 2.63 11.46
C PHE A 195 -8.40 3.13 12.09
N PHE A 196 -9.31 2.21 12.44
CA PHE A 196 -10.55 2.61 13.11
C PHE A 196 -10.29 3.25 14.48
N LEU A 197 -9.36 2.68 15.27
CA LEU A 197 -8.96 3.25 16.56
C LEU A 197 -8.41 4.68 16.40
N LYS A 198 -7.64 4.94 15.34
CA LYS A 198 -7.14 6.30 15.04
C LYS A 198 -8.25 7.27 14.70
N VAL A 199 -9.27 6.84 13.97
CA VAL A 199 -10.47 7.66 13.74
C VAL A 199 -11.14 7.99 15.07
N GLN A 200 -11.32 7.02 15.97
CA GLN A 200 -11.90 7.28 17.30
C GLN A 200 -11.03 8.27 18.11
N ASN A 201 -9.71 8.08 18.11
CA ASN A 201 -8.77 8.97 18.80
C ASN A 201 -8.76 10.40 18.22
N TYR A 202 -8.93 10.54 16.91
CA TYR A 202 -9.09 11.86 16.27
C TYR A 202 -10.32 12.58 16.81
N TRP A 203 -11.45 11.89 16.91
CA TRP A 203 -12.69 12.48 17.42
C TRP A 203 -12.62 12.80 18.90
N LEU A 204 -11.96 11.97 19.70
CA LEU A 204 -11.66 12.30 21.10
C LEU A 204 -10.87 13.60 21.22
N LYS A 205 -9.82 13.78 20.40
CA LYS A 205 -9.05 15.03 20.34
C LYS A 205 -9.90 16.20 19.85
N TYR A 206 -10.76 15.97 18.86
CA TYR A 206 -11.69 16.99 18.36
C TYR A 206 -12.60 17.48 19.48
N PHE A 207 -13.27 16.59 20.21
CA PHE A 207 -14.12 16.96 21.33
C PHE A 207 -13.34 17.62 22.46
N TYR A 208 -12.16 17.11 22.80
CA TYR A 208 -11.31 17.70 23.82
C TYR A 208 -10.94 19.16 23.50
N ASN A 209 -10.53 19.43 22.26
CA ASN A 209 -10.08 20.77 21.83
C ASN A 209 -11.23 21.78 21.65
N HIS A 210 -12.46 21.31 21.42
CA HIS A 210 -13.63 22.18 21.21
C HIS A 210 -14.50 22.33 22.46
N ASN A 211 -14.20 21.59 23.53
CA ASN A 211 -14.72 21.87 24.87
C ASN A 211 -13.77 22.90 25.52
N GLY A 212 -14.30 24.04 25.96
CA GLY A 212 -13.52 25.14 26.54
C GLY A 212 -12.74 24.78 27.81
N VAL A 213 -12.09 25.78 28.43
CA VAL A 213 -11.23 25.64 29.63
C VAL A 213 -11.96 24.84 30.73
N GLY A 214 -11.49 23.62 31.01
CA GLY A 214 -12.05 22.72 32.02
C GLY A 214 -12.21 21.25 31.62
N SER A 215 -11.67 20.80 30.48
CA SER A 215 -11.75 19.42 30.02
C SER A 215 -10.90 18.47 30.88
N ASP A 216 -11.57 17.79 31.83
CA ASP A 216 -10.98 16.74 32.66
C ASP A 216 -10.71 15.47 31.83
N SER A 217 -9.47 14.99 31.86
CA SER A 217 -9.02 13.77 31.18
C SER A 217 -9.78 12.53 31.64
N LYS A 218 -10.21 12.48 32.92
CA LYS A 218 -11.05 11.39 33.45
C LYS A 218 -12.41 11.38 32.76
N ARG A 219 -13.01 12.54 32.57
CA ARG A 219 -14.30 12.68 31.88
C ARG A 219 -14.20 12.35 30.39
N LEU A 220 -13.08 12.70 29.74
CA LEU A 220 -12.80 12.28 28.35
C LEU A 220 -12.74 10.76 28.22
N ARG A 221 -12.04 10.10 29.15
CA ARG A 221 -11.89 8.65 29.19
C ARG A 221 -13.21 7.94 29.54
N ASP A 222 -13.88 8.37 30.60
CA ASP A 222 -14.97 7.59 31.21
C ASP A 222 -16.34 7.90 30.56
N VAL A 223 -16.51 9.10 29.99
CA VAL A 223 -17.78 9.53 29.38
C VAL A 223 -17.66 9.68 27.87
N PHE A 224 -16.68 10.44 27.36
CA PHE A 224 -16.63 10.74 25.92
C PHE A 224 -16.20 9.53 25.08
N SER A 225 -15.22 8.74 25.53
CA SER A 225 -14.65 7.63 24.75
C SER A 225 -15.69 6.56 24.36
N LEU A 226 -16.61 6.24 25.28
CA LEU A 226 -17.68 5.27 25.05
C LEU A 226 -18.76 5.80 24.10
N ASN A 227 -18.91 7.13 24.04
CA ASN A 227 -19.99 7.81 23.33
C ASN A 227 -19.53 8.48 22.03
N VAL A 228 -18.28 8.28 21.60
CA VAL A 228 -17.76 8.90 20.36
C VAL A 228 -18.67 8.66 19.15
N PRO A 229 -19.17 7.44 18.86
CA PRO A 229 -20.05 7.22 17.72
C PRO A 229 -21.35 8.02 17.81
N LEU A 230 -21.96 8.11 18.99
CA LEU A 230 -23.19 8.88 19.21
C LEU A 230 -22.96 10.37 19.01
N LEU A 231 -21.86 10.90 19.57
CA LEU A 231 -21.51 12.31 19.44
C LEU A 231 -21.17 12.70 18.01
N GLN A 232 -20.52 11.80 17.25
CA GLN A 232 -20.28 11.98 15.82
C GLN A 232 -21.60 12.13 15.05
N THR A 233 -22.56 11.24 15.28
CA THR A 233 -23.87 11.31 14.64
C THR A 233 -24.60 12.61 15.00
N LEU A 234 -24.56 13.01 16.28
CA LEU A 234 -25.18 14.26 16.73
C LEU A 234 -24.59 15.49 16.01
N VAL A 235 -23.25 15.58 15.95
CA VAL A 235 -22.57 16.68 15.25
C VAL A 235 -22.92 16.69 13.76
N GLN A 236 -23.03 15.51 13.14
CA GLN A 236 -23.39 15.38 11.73
C GLN A 236 -24.84 15.84 11.49
N SER A 237 -25.80 15.40 12.31
CA SER A 237 -27.20 15.82 12.22
C SER A 237 -27.37 17.33 12.39
N ILE A 238 -26.69 17.93 13.38
CA ILE A 238 -26.73 19.39 13.60
C ILE A 238 -26.20 20.14 12.36
N LYS A 239 -25.12 19.66 11.74
CA LYS A 239 -24.58 20.27 10.51
C LYS A 239 -25.55 20.18 9.34
N GLU A 240 -26.21 19.04 9.18
CA GLU A 240 -27.23 18.83 8.15
C GLU A 240 -28.43 19.77 8.37
N ASP A 241 -28.94 19.84 9.60
CA ASP A 241 -30.04 20.74 9.97
C ASP A 241 -29.68 22.23 9.81
N SER A 242 -28.40 22.57 10.00
CA SER A 242 -27.89 23.95 9.81
C SER A 242 -27.67 24.32 8.33
N GLY A 243 -27.96 23.43 7.38
CA GLY A 243 -27.74 23.65 5.94
C GLY A 243 -26.28 23.65 5.54
N VAL A 244 -25.35 23.22 6.41
CA VAL A 244 -23.93 23.12 6.09
C VAL A 244 -23.73 21.85 5.28
N ALA A 245 -23.47 21.99 3.98
CA ALA A 245 -23.15 20.87 3.12
C ALA A 245 -21.84 20.20 3.60
N VAL A 246 -21.95 19.05 4.26
CA VAL A 246 -20.79 18.23 4.64
C VAL A 246 -20.22 17.60 3.37
N SER A 247 -19.24 18.27 2.78
CA SER A 247 -18.51 17.72 1.63
C SER A 247 -17.50 16.68 2.12
N HIS A 248 -17.87 15.40 2.02
CA HIS A 248 -16.89 14.33 2.17
C HIS A 248 -15.97 14.32 0.95
N GLN A 249 -14.68 14.60 1.14
CA GLN A 249 -13.68 14.36 0.10
C GLN A 249 -13.60 12.86 -0.17
N SER A 250 -14.23 12.41 -1.26
CA SER A 250 -14.11 11.04 -1.74
C SER A 250 -13.14 10.99 -2.91
N HIS A 251 -11.98 10.35 -2.70
CA HIS A 251 -11.01 10.06 -3.75
C HIS A 251 -11.53 8.89 -4.59
N LYS A 252 -12.52 9.12 -5.45
CA LYS A 252 -13.04 8.05 -6.33
C LYS A 252 -11.96 7.59 -7.32
N HIS A 253 -11.82 6.28 -7.47
CA HIS A 253 -10.94 5.68 -8.46
C HIS A 253 -11.63 5.71 -9.83
N ILE A 254 -11.45 6.82 -10.56
CA ILE A 254 -11.98 7.01 -11.91
C ILE A 254 -10.81 7.38 -12.83
N ILE A 255 -10.72 6.69 -13.97
CA ILE A 255 -9.76 6.97 -15.04
C ILE A 255 -10.58 7.14 -16.33
N SER A 256 -10.48 8.30 -16.97
CA SER A 256 -11.20 8.55 -18.23
C SER A 256 -10.52 7.82 -19.39
N LEU A 257 -11.29 7.44 -20.42
CA LEU A 257 -10.72 6.85 -21.63
C LEU A 257 -9.69 7.79 -22.29
N GLN A 258 -9.92 9.10 -22.23
CA GLN A 258 -8.99 10.10 -22.74
C GLN A 258 -7.63 10.03 -22.03
N ALA A 259 -7.63 9.91 -20.70
CA ALA A 259 -6.42 9.75 -19.90
C ALA A 259 -5.69 8.43 -20.23
N ILE A 260 -6.44 7.32 -20.37
CA ILE A 260 -5.86 6.02 -20.78
C ILE A 260 -5.18 6.17 -22.16
N ASN A 261 -5.84 6.82 -23.12
CA ASN A 261 -5.28 7.02 -24.45
C ASN A 261 -4.08 7.97 -24.45
N ALA A 262 -4.03 8.97 -23.58
CA ALA A 262 -2.86 9.82 -23.39
C ALA A 262 -1.67 9.00 -22.85
N PHE A 263 -1.89 8.19 -21.82
CA PHE A 263 -0.90 7.25 -21.30
C PHE A 263 -0.41 6.28 -22.38
N LEU A 264 -1.30 5.66 -23.14
CA LEU A 264 -0.95 4.72 -24.20
C LEU A 264 -0.05 5.35 -25.28
N ARG A 265 -0.33 6.59 -25.70
CA ARG A 265 0.55 7.31 -26.63
C ARG A 265 1.92 7.57 -26.04
N MET A 266 2.00 7.98 -24.77
CA MET A 266 3.27 8.15 -24.06
C MET A 266 4.05 6.83 -23.96
N ALA A 267 3.36 5.74 -23.59
CA ALA A 267 3.95 4.43 -23.40
C ALA A 267 4.58 3.87 -24.68
N VAL A 268 3.93 4.08 -25.82
CA VAL A 268 4.45 3.71 -27.14
C VAL A 268 5.59 4.63 -27.56
N SER A 269 5.44 5.95 -27.40
CA SER A 269 6.47 6.94 -27.74
C SER A 269 7.78 6.64 -27.02
N LYS A 270 7.72 6.42 -25.71
CA LYS A 270 8.88 6.11 -24.88
C LYS A 270 9.29 4.63 -24.90
N SER A 271 8.56 3.79 -25.64
CA SER A 271 8.76 2.34 -25.75
C SER A 271 9.01 1.66 -24.39
N ILE A 272 8.09 1.84 -23.45
CA ILE A 272 8.28 1.45 -22.03
C ILE A 272 8.58 -0.04 -21.81
N HIS A 273 8.28 -0.89 -22.78
CA HIS A 273 8.51 -2.33 -22.76
C HIS A 273 9.77 -2.77 -23.54
N ASN A 274 10.46 -1.87 -24.25
CA ASN A 274 11.65 -2.19 -25.03
C ASN A 274 12.91 -2.01 -24.17
N GLY A 275 13.64 -3.11 -23.93
CA GLY A 275 14.94 -3.08 -23.27
C GLY A 275 16.14 -3.15 -24.23
N SER A 276 15.88 -3.18 -25.54
CA SER A 276 16.88 -3.36 -26.61
C SER A 276 17.32 -2.04 -27.25
N SER A 277 16.75 -0.90 -26.84
CA SER A 277 17.13 0.41 -27.39
C SER A 277 18.56 0.75 -27.00
N VAL A 278 19.42 0.90 -28.02
CA VAL A 278 20.83 1.34 -27.90
C VAL A 278 20.92 2.82 -27.49
N GLU A 279 19.80 3.55 -27.51
CA GLU A 279 19.74 4.94 -27.07
C GLU A 279 20.01 5.08 -25.56
N LEU A 280 21.27 5.47 -25.31
CA LEU A 280 21.81 6.14 -24.13
C LEU A 280 21.57 5.42 -22.79
N VAL A 281 22.51 4.52 -22.52
CA VAL A 281 22.91 3.95 -21.20
C VAL A 281 23.02 4.98 -20.05
N LYS A 282 22.87 6.29 -20.31
CA LYS A 282 23.06 7.38 -19.34
C LYS A 282 21.78 7.96 -18.71
N THR A 283 20.58 7.61 -19.17
CA THR A 283 19.37 8.38 -18.78
C THR A 283 18.47 7.73 -17.73
N HIS A 284 18.61 6.43 -17.41
CA HIS A 284 17.66 5.74 -16.53
C HIS A 284 18.35 5.16 -15.30
N LYS A 285 17.94 5.60 -14.09
CA LYS A 285 18.45 5.05 -12.84
C LYS A 285 17.86 3.65 -12.60
N PRO A 286 18.68 2.61 -12.37
CA PRO A 286 18.17 1.28 -12.09
C PRO A 286 17.48 1.26 -10.72
N VAL A 287 16.29 0.67 -10.67
CA VAL A 287 15.56 0.42 -9.42
C VAL A 287 16.12 -0.83 -8.74
N ASN A 288 16.24 -0.78 -7.41
CA ASN A 288 16.66 -1.93 -6.62
C ASN A 288 15.53 -2.95 -6.52
N ASP A 289 15.87 -4.23 -6.63
CA ASP A 289 14.91 -5.29 -6.36
C ASP A 289 14.83 -5.54 -4.85
N ILE A 290 13.82 -4.93 -4.20
CA ILE A 290 13.60 -5.03 -2.75
C ILE A 290 13.37 -6.47 -2.26
N MET A 291 12.75 -7.31 -3.10
CA MET A 291 12.54 -8.71 -2.78
C MET A 291 13.89 -9.44 -2.75
N HIS A 292 14.74 -9.20 -3.74
CA HIS A 292 16.07 -9.78 -3.78
C HIS A 292 16.98 -9.27 -2.65
N LEU A 293 16.96 -7.96 -2.37
CA LEU A 293 17.70 -7.37 -1.27
C LEU A 293 17.28 -7.96 0.08
N GLY A 294 15.98 -8.16 0.30
CA GLY A 294 15.47 -8.78 1.52
C GLY A 294 15.94 -10.22 1.69
N ILE A 295 15.96 -11.01 0.60
CA ILE A 295 16.49 -12.38 0.62
C ILE A 295 17.98 -12.37 0.96
N LEU A 296 18.78 -11.51 0.31
CA LEU A 296 20.21 -11.41 0.59
C LEU A 296 20.48 -11.02 2.04
N ALA A 297 19.73 -10.06 2.59
CA ALA A 297 19.85 -9.65 3.98
C ALA A 297 19.57 -10.81 4.94
N MET A 298 18.52 -11.60 4.69
CA MET A 298 18.20 -12.76 5.52
C MET A 298 19.21 -13.91 5.37
N GLN A 299 19.77 -14.12 4.18
CA GLN A 299 20.79 -15.15 3.92
C GLN A 299 22.16 -14.79 4.50
N ALA A 300 22.48 -13.50 4.62
CA ALA A 300 23.72 -13.04 5.22
C ALA A 300 23.71 -13.13 6.76
N ASP A 301 22.53 -13.14 7.40
CA ASP A 301 22.42 -13.10 8.86
C ASP A 301 23.15 -14.24 9.61
N PRO A 302 23.09 -15.52 9.17
CA PRO A 302 23.86 -16.59 9.81
C PRO A 302 25.37 -16.33 9.80
N LEU A 303 25.88 -15.61 8.80
CA LEU A 303 27.30 -15.24 8.70
C LEU A 303 27.66 -14.07 9.63
N THR A 304 26.68 -13.27 10.05
CA THR A 304 26.85 -12.11 10.95
C THR A 304 26.41 -12.39 12.39
N GLY A 305 26.23 -13.66 12.76
CA GLY A 305 25.91 -14.07 14.13
C GLY A 305 24.42 -14.30 14.43
N GLY A 306 23.53 -14.29 13.43
CA GLY A 306 22.14 -14.75 13.57
C GLY A 306 21.19 -13.83 14.35
N ALA A 307 21.63 -12.61 14.68
CA ALA A 307 20.88 -11.68 15.52
C ALA A 307 19.64 -11.09 14.80
N MET A 308 19.63 -11.04 13.48
CA MET A 308 18.49 -10.52 12.73
C MET A 308 17.32 -11.49 12.71
N LEU A 309 17.56 -12.76 12.38
CA LEU A 309 16.52 -13.78 12.30
C LEU A 309 15.99 -14.14 13.69
N SER A 310 16.84 -14.15 14.72
CA SER A 310 16.40 -14.40 16.10
C SER A 310 15.42 -13.34 16.60
N ARG A 311 15.58 -12.08 16.20
CA ARG A 311 14.63 -11.00 16.51
C ARG A 311 13.24 -11.23 15.90
N LEU A 312 13.10 -12.04 14.85
CA LEU A 312 11.81 -12.31 14.21
C LEU A 312 10.96 -13.31 14.99
N ASN A 313 11.53 -13.99 15.99
CA ASN A 313 10.78 -14.89 16.85
C ASN A 313 9.77 -14.10 17.70
N PRO A 314 8.51 -14.58 17.80
CA PRO A 314 7.54 -13.98 18.71
C PRO A 314 8.04 -14.09 20.16
N SER A 315 7.73 -13.08 20.97
CA SER A 315 8.10 -13.06 22.39
C SER A 315 7.47 -14.24 23.12
N THR A 316 8.29 -15.00 23.85
CA THR A 316 7.84 -16.12 24.69
C THR A 316 7.21 -15.66 26.01
N ASN A 317 7.40 -14.39 26.37
CA ASN A 317 6.84 -13.81 27.58
C ASN A 317 5.48 -13.19 27.25
N LEU A 318 4.39 -13.89 27.58
CA LEU A 318 3.11 -13.27 27.84
C LEU A 318 3.26 -12.53 29.18
N LEU A 319 3.76 -11.30 29.18
CA LEU A 319 3.70 -10.47 30.37
C LEU A 319 2.22 -10.20 30.65
N GLU A 320 1.71 -10.76 31.75
CA GLU A 320 0.49 -10.28 32.39
C GLU A 320 0.73 -8.82 32.76
N GLN A 321 0.25 -7.89 31.92
CA GLN A 321 0.14 -6.51 32.35
C GLN A 321 -1.00 -6.46 33.37
N THR A 322 -0.67 -6.53 34.65
CA THR A 322 -1.52 -5.98 35.70
C THR A 322 -1.71 -4.51 35.41
N PHE A 323 -2.92 -4.13 34.99
CA PHE A 323 -3.33 -2.74 34.81
C PHE A 323 -3.42 -2.05 36.19
N HIS A 324 -2.28 -1.71 36.78
CA HIS A 324 -2.26 -0.72 37.85
C HIS A 324 -2.26 0.65 37.20
N SER A 325 -3.34 1.40 37.41
CA SER A 325 -3.44 2.80 37.04
C SER A 325 -2.49 3.63 37.90
N THR A 326 -1.24 3.75 37.49
CA THR A 326 -0.32 4.75 38.05
C THR A 326 -0.65 6.10 37.39
N ASN A 327 -0.93 7.09 38.24
CA ASN A 327 -0.98 8.49 37.85
C ASN A 327 0.45 8.90 37.47
N GLU A 328 0.79 8.90 36.19
CA GLU A 328 2.07 9.41 35.71
C GLU A 328 1.89 10.66 34.85
N ASN A 329 2.86 11.55 35.02
CA ASN A 329 2.92 12.93 34.55
C ASN A 329 2.87 13.04 33.01
N PRO A 330 2.47 14.20 32.45
CA PRO A 330 2.20 14.35 31.01
C PRO A 330 3.45 14.48 30.11
N ASP A 331 4.67 14.29 30.63
CA ASP A 331 5.91 14.64 29.93
C ASP A 331 6.68 13.44 29.34
N GLU A 332 5.97 12.44 28.80
CA GLU A 332 6.55 11.45 27.88
C GLU A 332 5.93 11.56 26.49
N ASN A 333 6.34 12.59 25.75
CA ASN A 333 5.96 12.81 24.36
C ASN A 333 6.75 11.94 23.35
N SER A 334 7.23 10.75 23.74
CA SER A 334 8.09 9.92 22.88
C SER A 334 7.63 8.48 22.64
N LEU A 335 6.49 8.02 23.20
CA LEU A 335 6.08 6.61 23.07
C LEU A 335 4.95 6.28 22.08
N PHE A 336 4.49 7.26 21.29
CA PHE A 336 3.51 7.00 20.23
C PHE A 336 4.03 7.45 18.86
N ASP A 337 5.14 6.86 18.43
CA ASP A 337 5.46 6.86 17.01
C ASP A 337 4.37 6.08 16.26
N ASN A 338 3.70 6.78 15.35
CA ASN A 338 2.49 6.34 14.69
C ASN A 338 2.81 5.15 13.75
N PRO A 339 2.24 3.95 13.95
CA PRO A 339 2.44 2.81 13.04
C PRO A 339 2.00 3.13 11.59
N ASP A 340 1.04 4.05 11.40
CA ASP A 340 0.66 4.51 10.05
C ASP A 340 1.71 5.41 9.41
N HIS A 341 2.55 6.08 10.22
CA HIS A 341 3.71 6.76 9.67
C HIS A 341 4.62 5.76 8.98
N GLU A 342 4.73 4.54 9.50
CA GLU A 342 5.64 3.53 9.01
C GLU A 342 5.05 2.59 7.95
N MET A 343 3.78 2.20 8.02
CA MET A 343 3.08 1.61 6.86
C MET A 343 2.98 2.63 5.73
N GLY A 344 2.78 3.88 6.11
CA GLY A 344 2.98 5.04 5.27
C GLY A 344 4.38 5.12 4.70
N CYS A 345 5.43 4.97 5.53
CA CYS A 345 6.81 4.88 5.09
C CYS A 345 7.05 3.64 4.25
N PHE A 346 6.34 2.53 4.44
CA PHE A 346 6.49 1.33 3.64
C PHE A 346 5.95 1.55 2.23
N PHE A 347 4.71 2.03 2.12
CA PHE A 347 4.13 2.41 0.84
C PHE A 347 4.90 3.57 0.21
N SER A 348 5.33 4.55 1.01
CA SER A 348 6.17 5.68 0.62
C SER A 348 7.58 5.24 0.22
N SER A 349 8.15 4.18 0.79
CA SER A 349 9.47 3.63 0.41
C SER A 349 9.36 2.75 -0.83
N ILE A 350 8.23 2.07 -1.03
CA ILE A 350 7.95 1.38 -2.28
C ILE A 350 7.66 2.41 -3.38
N THR A 351 7.06 3.56 -3.07
CA THR A 351 6.88 4.65 -4.04
C THR A 351 8.16 5.48 -4.24
N HIS A 352 8.89 6.03 -3.27
CA HIS A 352 10.15 6.82 -3.42
C HIS A 352 11.43 6.06 -3.65
#